data_AF-A0A979FWH3-F1
#
_entry.id   AF-A0A979FWH3-F1
#
_cell.length_a   1.000
_cell.length_b   1.000
_cell.length_c   1.000
_cell.angle_alpha   90.00
_cell.angle_beta   90.00
_cell.angle_gamma   90.00
#
_symmetry.space_group_name_H-M   'P 1'
#
loop_
_entity.id
_entity.type
_entity.pdbx_description
1 polymer ?
#
loop_
_entity_poly.entity_id
_entity_poly.type
_entity_poly.pdbx_seq_one_letter_code
_entity_poly.pdbx_strand_id
1 'polypeptide(L)'
;MVLETSISQNSPVEIKSVMKATVESVQSALKHLDLGVKEAAAMKPACVQGDLDQLSAKVQAFVNEGIALCQPSKIHIVDGSEREMRNLLNVMQQCGMIEYLPKYRNCYLAKTDPLLNTKARKSCTILLQ
;
A
#
# COMPACT_ATOMS: atom_id res chain seq x y z
N MET A 1 18.13 -66.26 -35.84
CA MET A 1 17.05 -65.66 -36.66
C MET A 1 16.23 -64.80 -35.69
N VAL A 2 16.58 -63.56 -35.35
CA VAL A 2 16.77 -62.32 -36.13
C VAL A 2 15.55 -61.95 -37.00
N LEU A 3 14.80 -60.94 -36.51
CA LEU A 3 14.03 -59.87 -37.22
C LEU A 3 12.87 -60.34 -38.15
N GLU A 4 11.70 -59.70 -38.27
CA GLU A 4 11.35 -58.27 -38.14
C GLU A 4 9.81 -58.03 -38.07
N THR A 5 9.43 -57.02 -37.28
CA THR A 5 8.40 -55.95 -37.42
C THR A 5 6.99 -56.15 -38.02
N SER A 6 6.00 -55.56 -37.32
CA SER A 6 5.04 -54.58 -37.90
C SER A 6 4.40 -53.69 -36.82
N ILE A 7 4.43 -52.38 -37.09
CA ILE A 7 3.96 -51.23 -36.28
C ILE A 7 2.55 -50.81 -36.72
N SER A 8 1.63 -50.50 -35.80
CA SER A 8 0.47 -49.59 -35.99
C SER A 8 -0.53 -49.68 -34.81
N GLN A 9 -1.09 -48.65 -34.15
CA GLN A 9 -1.00 -47.19 -34.23
C GLN A 9 -1.38 -46.59 -32.86
N ASN A 10 -0.80 -45.44 -32.52
CA ASN A 10 -1.26 -44.58 -31.42
C ASN A 10 -2.67 -44.02 -31.72
N SER A 11 -3.54 -43.98 -30.71
CA SER A 11 -4.61 -42.98 -30.65
C SER A 11 -4.40 -42.07 -29.43
N PRO A 12 -4.38 -40.73 -29.59
CA PRO A 12 -3.91 -39.78 -28.57
C PRO A 12 -4.98 -39.33 -27.55
N VAL A 13 -6.04 -40.11 -27.31
CA VAL A 13 -7.24 -39.63 -26.62
C VAL A 13 -7.34 -40.09 -25.15
N GLU A 14 -6.79 -41.24 -24.76
CA GLU A 14 -6.98 -41.75 -23.38
C GLU A 14 -5.97 -41.22 -22.35
N ILE A 15 -4.76 -40.82 -22.75
CA ILE A 15 -3.75 -40.37 -21.78
C ILE A 15 -4.07 -38.95 -21.24
N LYS A 16 -4.65 -38.08 -22.07
CA LYS A 16 -5.03 -36.70 -21.66
C LYS A 16 -6.19 -36.68 -20.67
N SER A 17 -7.13 -37.62 -20.78
CA SER A 17 -8.28 -37.71 -19.87
C SER A 17 -7.87 -38.22 -18.49
N VAL A 18 -7.00 -39.23 -18.43
CA VAL A 18 -6.49 -39.79 -17.17
C VAL A 18 -5.62 -38.77 -16.44
N MET A 19 -4.77 -38.02 -17.16
CA MET A 19 -3.99 -36.92 -16.57
C MET A 19 -4.86 -35.75 -16.11
N LYS A 20 -5.92 -35.39 -16.86
CA LYS A 20 -6.83 -34.30 -16.45
C LYS A 20 -7.62 -34.66 -15.19
N ALA A 21 -8.15 -35.88 -15.09
CA ALA A 21 -8.91 -36.34 -13.93
C ALA A 21 -8.03 -36.48 -12.67
N THR A 22 -6.80 -36.96 -12.82
CA THR A 22 -5.84 -37.04 -11.70
C THR A 22 -5.38 -35.64 -11.26
N VAL A 23 -5.10 -34.73 -12.19
CA VAL A 23 -4.75 -33.33 -11.86
C VAL A 23 -5.91 -32.60 -11.17
N GLU A 24 -7.16 -32.78 -11.62
CA GLU A 24 -8.33 -32.16 -10.98
C GLU A 24 -8.58 -32.69 -9.56
N SER A 25 -8.40 -33.98 -9.33
CA SER A 25 -8.50 -34.58 -7.99
C SER A 25 -7.41 -34.08 -7.04
N VAL A 26 -6.16 -33.96 -7.52
CA VAL A 26 -5.02 -33.39 -6.75
C VAL A 26 -5.20 -31.89 -6.52
N GLN A 27 -5.73 -31.15 -7.49
CA GLN A 27 -6.06 -29.72 -7.40
C GLN A 27 -7.12 -29.46 -6.32
N SER A 28 -8.11 -30.34 -6.19
CA SER A 28 -9.16 -30.21 -5.17
C SER A 28 -8.67 -30.55 -3.76
N ALA A 29 -7.74 -31.50 -3.63
CA ALA A 29 -7.10 -31.84 -2.36
C ALA A 29 -6.15 -30.73 -1.85
N LEU A 30 -5.43 -30.05 -2.77
CA LEU A 30 -4.58 -28.90 -2.43
C LEU A 30 -5.37 -27.65 -2.00
N LYS A 31 -6.62 -27.48 -2.46
CA LYS A 31 -7.47 -26.35 -2.04
C LYS A 31 -7.95 -26.40 -0.58
N HIS A 32 -7.95 -27.59 0.05
CA HIS A 32 -8.38 -27.73 1.45
C HIS A 32 -7.20 -27.64 2.44
N LEU A 33 -5.96 -27.57 1.93
CA LEU A 33 -4.75 -27.31 2.70
C LEU A 33 -4.08 -26.00 2.28
N ASP A 34 -4.86 -25.01 1.83
CA ASP A 34 -4.47 -23.63 2.10
C ASP A 34 -4.64 -23.39 3.59
N LEU A 35 -3.58 -23.81 4.27
CA LEU A 35 -3.14 -23.43 5.59
C LEU A 35 -3.77 -22.08 5.96
N GLY A 36 -4.57 -22.05 7.02
CA GLY A 36 -4.06 -21.88 8.39
C GLY A 36 -2.89 -20.92 8.65
N VAL A 37 -2.29 -20.31 7.64
CA VAL A 37 -1.64 -19.01 7.65
C VAL A 37 -2.58 -18.08 6.90
N LYS A 38 -3.79 -17.88 7.47
CA LYS A 38 -4.29 -16.51 7.47
C LYS A 38 -3.21 -15.74 8.18
N GLU A 39 -2.34 -15.12 7.40
CA GLU A 39 -1.36 -14.16 7.84
C GLU A 39 -1.99 -13.34 8.98
N ALA A 40 -1.16 -12.80 9.86
CA ALA A 40 -1.47 -11.50 10.41
C ALA A 40 -1.69 -10.55 9.22
N ALA A 41 -2.88 -10.63 8.61
CA ALA A 41 -3.23 -10.03 7.35
C ALA A 41 -3.12 -8.56 7.65
N ALA A 42 -2.04 -7.97 7.14
CA ALA A 42 -1.70 -6.59 7.32
C ALA A 42 -2.99 -5.81 7.15
N MET A 43 -3.44 -5.16 8.23
CA MET A 43 -4.51 -4.19 8.15
C MET A 43 -3.97 -3.09 7.25
N LYS A 44 -4.13 -3.25 5.93
CA LYS A 44 -3.68 -2.27 4.94
C LYS A 44 -4.41 -0.99 5.35
N PRO A 45 -3.69 0.07 5.74
CA PRO A 45 -4.32 1.24 6.32
C PRO A 45 -5.32 1.80 5.32
N ALA A 46 -6.46 2.27 5.80
CA ALA A 46 -7.44 2.87 4.93
C ALA A 46 -6.83 4.11 4.25
N CYS A 47 -6.80 4.10 2.91
CA CYS A 47 -6.46 5.28 2.13
C CYS A 47 -7.67 6.24 2.17
N VAL A 48 -7.49 7.39 2.80
CA VAL A 48 -8.55 8.39 3.02
C VAL A 48 -8.67 9.33 1.82
N GLN A 49 -7.57 9.55 1.11
CA GLN A 49 -7.48 10.45 -0.04
C GLN A 49 -6.52 9.87 -1.06
N GLY A 50 -6.95 9.84 -2.32
CA GLY A 50 -6.21 9.28 -3.45
C GLY A 50 -6.26 7.75 -3.50
N ASP A 51 -5.54 7.21 -4.49
CA ASP A 51 -5.48 5.77 -4.75
C ASP A 51 -4.02 5.33 -4.89
N LEU A 52 -3.62 4.35 -4.07
CA LEU A 52 -2.27 3.80 -4.12
C LEU A 52 -2.01 3.06 -5.43
N ASP A 53 -3.06 2.47 -6.02
CA ASP A 53 -2.93 1.65 -7.22
C ASP A 53 -2.66 2.52 -8.47
N GLN A 54 -2.97 3.82 -8.40
CA GLN A 54 -2.66 4.80 -9.46
C GLN A 54 -1.20 5.30 -9.42
N LEU A 55 -0.48 5.03 -8.33
CA LEU A 55 0.93 5.43 -8.20
C LEU A 55 1.85 4.46 -8.95
N SER A 56 3.04 4.94 -9.33
CA SER A 56 4.04 4.05 -9.94
C SER A 56 4.48 2.93 -8.97
N ALA A 57 4.81 1.76 -9.50
CA ALA A 57 5.19 0.59 -8.70
C ALA A 57 6.34 0.86 -7.72
N LYS A 58 7.30 1.72 -8.09
CA LYS A 58 8.40 2.13 -7.20
C LYS A 58 7.91 2.92 -5.99
N VAL A 59 6.93 3.82 -6.19
CA VAL A 59 6.34 4.61 -5.10
C VAL A 59 5.48 3.72 -4.21
N GLN A 60 4.70 2.80 -4.80
CA GLN A 60 3.93 1.83 -4.03
C GLN A 60 4.82 0.97 -3.13
N ALA A 61 5.95 0.47 -3.64
CA ALA A 61 6.89 -0.31 -2.86
C ALA A 61 7.44 0.49 -1.65
N PHE A 62 7.84 1.74 -1.88
CA PHE A 62 8.31 2.64 -0.82
C PHE A 62 7.24 2.90 0.24
N VAL A 63 6.00 3.18 -0.19
CA VAL A 63 4.88 3.41 0.74
C VAL A 63 4.55 2.14 1.52
N ASN A 64 4.54 0.97 0.88
CA ASN A 64 4.29 -0.30 1.54
C ASN A 64 5.37 -0.65 2.57
N GLU A 65 6.64 -0.37 2.30
CA GLU A 65 7.73 -0.49 3.28
C GLU A 65 7.48 0.42 4.49
N GLY A 66 7.14 1.69 4.25
CA GLY A 66 6.80 2.64 5.31
C GLY A 66 5.57 2.21 6.14
N ILE A 67 4.55 1.63 5.51
CA ILE A 67 3.37 1.09 6.19
C ILE A 67 3.74 -0.09 7.09
N ALA A 68 4.58 -1.00 6.59
CA ALA A 68 5.02 -2.16 7.36
C ALA A 68 5.82 -1.75 8.62
N LEU A 69 6.63 -0.69 8.50
CA LEU A 69 7.46 -0.18 9.60
C LEU A 69 6.68 0.67 10.61
N CYS A 70 5.88 1.62 10.12
CA CYS A 70 5.24 2.64 10.96
C CYS A 70 3.82 2.28 11.40
N GLN A 71 3.20 1.27 10.79
CA GLN A 71 1.84 0.82 11.05
C GLN A 71 0.83 1.98 11.23
N PRO A 72 0.73 2.92 10.27
CA PRO A 72 -0.14 4.07 10.42
C PRO A 72 -1.61 3.65 10.38
N SER A 73 -2.50 4.39 11.06
CA SER A 73 -3.93 4.08 11.04
C SER A 73 -4.63 4.46 9.72
N LYS A 74 -4.12 5.50 9.04
CA LYS A 74 -4.71 6.09 7.83
C LYS A 74 -3.60 6.56 6.90
N ILE A 75 -3.84 6.47 5.59
CA ILE A 75 -2.96 7.02 4.56
C ILE A 75 -3.68 8.16 3.84
N HIS A 76 -2.95 9.23 3.54
CA HIS A 76 -3.45 10.37 2.79
C HIS A 76 -2.44 10.70 1.69
N ILE A 77 -2.84 10.51 0.43
CA ILE A 77 -2.04 10.89 -0.72
C ILE A 77 -2.37 12.34 -1.05
N VAL A 78 -1.36 13.20 -0.98
CA VAL A 78 -1.44 14.65 -1.18
C VAL A 78 -1.55 14.96 -2.66
N ASP A 79 -2.61 15.66 -3.07
CA ASP A 79 -2.81 16.11 -4.45
C ASP A 79 -2.13 17.46 -4.75
N GLY A 80 -1.76 18.21 -3.72
CA GLY A 80 -1.11 19.52 -3.83
C GLY A 80 -2.06 20.66 -4.19
N SER A 81 -3.37 20.43 -4.12
CA SER A 81 -4.38 21.44 -4.42
C SER A 81 -4.51 22.48 -3.31
N GLU A 82 -4.90 23.69 -3.70
CA GLU A 82 -5.25 24.79 -2.81
C GLU A 82 -6.36 24.44 -1.80
N ARG A 83 -7.29 23.58 -2.20
CA ARG A 83 -8.38 23.13 -1.34
C ARG A 83 -7.86 22.19 -0.25
N GLU A 84 -6.99 21.25 -0.62
CA GLU A 84 -6.36 20.32 0.32
C GLU A 84 -5.53 21.06 1.35
N MET A 85 -4.71 22.02 0.90
CA MET A 85 -3.92 22.89 1.78
C MET A 85 -4.80 23.62 2.81
N ARG A 86 -5.88 24.27 2.36
CA ARG A 86 -6.82 24.97 3.26
C ARG A 86 -7.49 24.03 4.27
N ASN A 87 -7.86 22.82 3.84
CA ASN A 87 -8.45 21.82 4.73
C ASN A 87 -7.44 21.40 5.80
N LEU A 88 -6.19 21.14 5.41
CA LEU A 88 -5.13 20.77 6.35
C LEU A 88 -4.85 21.89 7.36
N LEU A 89 -4.80 23.15 6.90
CA LEU A 89 -4.63 24.31 7.77
C LEU A 89 -5.76 24.46 8.79
N ASN A 90 -7.01 24.27 8.36
CA ASN A 90 -8.15 24.29 9.27
C ASN A 90 -8.04 23.21 10.34
N VAL A 91 -7.66 21.98 9.96
CA VAL A 91 -7.45 20.88 10.92
C VAL A 91 -6.33 21.22 11.90
N MET A 92 -5.18 21.69 11.41
CA MET A 92 -4.05 22.06 12.27
C MET A 92 -4.39 23.20 13.23
N GLN A 93 -5.19 24.18 12.79
CA GLN A 93 -5.64 25.29 13.62
C GLN A 93 -6.65 24.82 14.69
N GLN A 94 -7.58 23.93 14.32
CA GLN A 94 -8.51 23.30 15.27
C GLN A 94 -7.79 22.45 16.31
N CYS A 95 -6.73 21.75 15.92
CA CYS A 95 -5.87 20.99 16.83
C CYS A 95 -4.95 21.88 17.68
N GLY A 96 -4.96 23.21 17.48
CA GLY A 96 -4.10 24.15 18.22
C GLY A 96 -2.62 24.08 17.86
N MET A 97 -2.26 23.42 16.75
CA MET A 97 -0.86 23.31 16.29
C MET A 97 -0.36 24.62 15.67
N ILE A 98 -1.27 25.40 15.06
CA ILE A 98 -0.94 26.66 14.38
C ILE A 98 -1.94 27.77 14.72
N GLU A 99 -1.46 29.01 14.66
CA GLU A 99 -2.22 30.23 14.93
C GLU A 99 -2.19 31.15 13.69
N TYR A 100 -3.36 31.62 13.25
CA TYR A 100 -3.46 32.53 12.10
C TYR A 100 -2.94 33.93 12.44
N LEU A 101 -2.11 34.50 11.57
CA LEU A 101 -1.54 35.84 11.75
C LEU A 101 -2.29 36.87 10.90
N PRO A 102 -3.21 37.67 11.48
CA PRO A 102 -4.06 38.59 10.72
C PRO A 102 -3.29 39.74 10.05
N LYS A 103 -2.05 40.01 10.49
CA LYS A 103 -1.18 41.03 9.90
C LYS A 103 -0.68 40.65 8.49
N TYR A 104 -0.65 39.37 8.16
CA TYR A 104 -0.06 38.87 6.92
C TYR A 104 -1.04 37.95 6.19
N ARG A 105 -1.00 37.96 4.85
CA ARG A 105 -1.87 37.12 4.04
C ARG A 105 -1.40 35.66 4.09
N ASN A 106 -2.31 34.73 4.39
CA ASN A 106 -2.06 33.28 4.44
C ASN A 106 -0.87 32.86 5.31
N CYS A 107 -0.59 33.59 6.39
CA CYS A 107 0.54 33.29 7.29
C CYS A 107 0.07 32.67 8.60
N TYR A 108 0.83 31.69 9.09
CA TYR A 108 0.52 30.94 10.30
C TYR A 108 1.77 30.80 11.19
N LEU A 109 1.54 30.82 12.51
CA LEU A 109 2.57 30.64 13.53
C LEU A 109 2.45 29.24 14.15
N ALA A 110 3.52 28.45 14.11
CA ALA A 110 3.62 27.18 14.83
C ALA A 110 4.51 27.36 16.07
N LYS A 111 3.99 26.98 17.24
CA LYS A 111 4.75 26.96 18.50
C LYS A 111 5.16 25.50 18.76
N THR A 112 6.46 25.22 18.72
CA THR A 112 7.01 23.89 19.00
C THR A 112 7.63 23.84 20.39
N ASP A 113 7.71 22.64 20.96
CA ASP A 113 8.31 22.44 22.27
C ASP A 113 9.79 22.88 22.28
N PRO A 114 10.21 23.68 23.28
CA PRO A 114 11.58 24.19 23.35
C PRO A 114 12.63 23.08 23.56
N LEU A 115 12.22 21.90 24.03
CA LEU A 115 13.12 20.76 24.20
C LEU A 115 13.43 20.04 22.87
N LEU A 116 12.58 20.22 21.85
CA LEU A 116 12.80 19.69 20.51
C LEU A 116 13.88 20.50 19.74
N ASN A 117 14.25 21.69 20.21
CA ASN A 117 15.14 22.61 19.49
C ASN A 117 16.48 22.88 20.20
N THR A 118 17.30 21.85 20.41
CA THR A 118 18.69 22.04 20.90
C THR A 118 19.64 22.72 19.90
N LYS A 119 19.14 23.27 18.78
CA LYS A 119 19.77 24.38 18.06
C LYS A 119 18.75 25.50 17.87
N ALA A 120 18.84 26.47 18.79
CA ALA A 120 17.92 27.59 18.99
C ALA A 120 17.46 28.32 17.72
N ARG A 121 16.13 28.35 17.50
CA ARG A 121 15.37 29.56 17.14
C ARG A 121 13.92 29.40 17.62
N LYS A 122 13.48 30.36 18.42
CA LYS A 122 12.14 30.44 18.99
C LYS A 122 11.12 30.54 17.85
N SER A 123 10.12 29.66 17.84
CA SER A 123 8.97 29.60 16.92
C SER A 123 9.31 29.54 15.41
N CYS A 124 9.10 28.38 14.80
CA CYS A 124 9.09 28.26 13.33
C CYS A 124 7.81 28.91 12.79
N THR A 125 7.96 30.08 12.15
CA THR A 125 6.91 30.64 11.30
C THR A 125 6.99 29.91 9.96
N ILE A 126 5.96 29.15 9.61
CA ILE A 126 5.88 28.49 8.30
C ILE A 126 5.11 29.43 7.37
N LEU A 127 5.80 29.95 6.35
CA LEU A 127 5.17 30.70 5.27
C LEU A 127 4.70 29.68 4.23
N LEU A 128 3.39 29.57 4.03
CA LEU A 128 2.82 28.84 2.90
C LEU A 128 2.54 29.85 1.79
N GLN A 129 3.31 29.76 0.69
CA GLN A 129 3.14 30.57 -0.51
C GLN A 129 2.33 29.81 -1.55
#